data_AF-A0AAW0A770-F1
#
_entry.id   AF-A0AAW0A770-F1
#
_cell.length_a   1.000
_cell.length_b   1.000
_cell.length_c   1.000
_cell.angle_alpha   90.00
_cell.angle_beta   90.00
_cell.angle_gamma   90.00
#
_symmetry.space_group_name_H-M   'P 1'
#
loop_
_entity.id
_entity.type
_entity.pdbx_description
1 polymer ?
#
loop_
_entity_poly.entity_id
_entity_poly.type
_entity_poly.pdbx_seq_one_letter_code
_entity_poly.pdbx_strand_id
1 'polypeptide(L)'
;MDQNTLSPSKSSKILLNTQWGIWKSEKGEDDEGEGEEEEEEEEEEEEEEEEEEEEEEEEEEEEEEEEEEEEEEEEEEEEEEEEEEEEEEEEEEEEEEEEEEEEEEEEEEEEEEEEEEEEEEEEEEEEEEEEEEEEDEEEDEEETYNARNARASPWQAWEDRHLISQVDASRPFLLPRRERSAGWRDLADEITRGNPKFDRTGEACKARFNYLRNKSKKKQARDIQLTGTNQEIDEHVERYPSHRKKVDLETQAGLELRDASMKGLVPRTKLVDVSTLPGASGRERQGQRGTKRKSEADDKENKSHSANATNKRRKRRDTVLQDIITQRVEDDQAAQERHDQQMSVANLPLIC
;
A
#
# COMPACT_ATOMS: atom_id res chain seq x y z
N MET A 1 10.31 -15.10 20.87
CA MET A 1 10.05 -16.01 22.00
C MET A 1 9.45 -17.24 21.36
N ASP A 2 10.26 -18.30 21.21
CA ASP A 2 9.91 -19.49 20.44
C ASP A 2 9.11 -20.46 21.32
N GLN A 3 7.79 -20.53 21.12
CA GLN A 3 6.93 -21.54 21.74
C GLN A 3 6.89 -22.78 20.82
N ASN A 4 7.42 -23.86 21.36
CA ASN A 4 7.71 -25.13 20.72
C ASN A 4 6.62 -26.13 21.13
N THR A 5 5.56 -26.28 20.33
CA THR A 5 4.46 -27.21 20.63
C THR A 5 4.83 -28.63 20.19
N LEU A 6 5.22 -29.46 21.17
CA LEU A 6 5.39 -30.90 21.02
C LEU A 6 4.02 -31.60 21.03
N SER A 7 3.65 -32.20 19.90
CA SER A 7 2.55 -33.16 19.79
C SER A 7 2.97 -34.54 20.34
N PRO A 8 2.22 -35.14 21.29
CA PRO A 8 2.43 -36.53 21.67
C PRO A 8 1.71 -37.47 20.69
N SER A 9 2.52 -38.14 19.86
CA SER A 9 2.13 -39.33 19.11
C SER A 9 1.85 -40.51 20.05
N LYS A 10 0.59 -40.90 20.22
CA LYS A 10 0.23 -42.18 20.86
C LYS A 10 0.20 -43.28 19.80
N SER A 11 1.27 -44.07 19.84
CA SER A 11 1.55 -45.23 19.03
C SER A 11 1.38 -46.50 19.88
N SER A 12 0.71 -47.50 19.30
CA SER A 12 1.03 -48.93 19.43
C SER A 12 0.67 -49.73 20.71
N LYS A 13 -0.13 -50.78 20.46
CA LYS A 13 -0.11 -52.16 21.04
C LYS A 13 -0.76 -52.27 22.44
N ILE A 14 -1.63 -53.26 22.69
CA ILE A 14 -1.24 -54.66 22.92
C ILE A 14 -2.34 -55.64 22.41
N LEU A 15 -1.93 -56.55 21.53
CA LEU A 15 -2.56 -57.84 21.30
C LEU A 15 -2.12 -58.79 22.40
N LEU A 16 -3.04 -59.32 23.22
CA LEU A 16 -2.80 -60.52 24.01
C LEU A 16 -3.72 -61.64 23.55
N ASN A 17 -3.07 -62.78 23.39
CA ASN A 17 -3.44 -63.94 22.60
C ASN A 17 -3.54 -65.11 23.59
N THR A 18 -4.65 -65.85 23.54
CA THR A 18 -4.76 -67.32 23.71
C THR A 18 -4.12 -68.04 24.91
N GLN A 19 -4.91 -68.99 25.45
CA GLN A 19 -4.55 -70.39 25.77
C GLN A 19 -4.17 -70.75 27.21
N TRP A 20 -5.18 -71.15 27.98
CA TRP A 20 -5.11 -72.16 29.05
C TRP A 20 -6.39 -73.01 28.89
N GLY A 21 -6.42 -74.34 28.86
CA GLY A 21 -5.46 -75.36 29.24
C GLY A 21 -6.24 -76.50 29.88
N ILE A 22 -6.82 -77.37 29.05
CA ILE A 22 -7.53 -78.61 29.45
C ILE A 22 -6.62 -79.45 30.34
N TRP A 23 -6.98 -79.61 31.62
CA TRP A 23 -6.50 -80.71 32.48
C TRP A 23 -7.68 -81.45 33.07
N LYS A 24 -7.60 -82.78 32.97
CA LYS A 24 -8.62 -83.78 33.26
C LYS A 24 -7.94 -84.82 34.16
N SER A 25 -8.46 -85.04 35.37
CA SER A 25 -8.31 -86.27 36.19
C SER A 25 -8.74 -85.94 37.62
N GLU A 26 -9.26 -86.83 38.47
CA GLU A 26 -9.81 -88.18 38.38
C GLU A 26 -10.15 -88.54 39.83
N LYS A 27 -11.43 -88.82 40.10
CA LYS A 27 -11.93 -89.83 41.05
C LYS A 27 -11.64 -89.69 42.56
N GLY A 28 -12.73 -89.54 43.33
CA GLY A 28 -12.87 -89.98 44.72
C GLY A 28 -14.35 -90.00 45.11
N GLU A 29 -14.94 -91.21 45.13
CA GLU A 29 -16.28 -91.52 45.63
C GLU A 29 -16.24 -91.69 47.17
N ASP A 30 -17.41 -91.49 47.79
CA ASP A 30 -17.81 -91.86 49.17
C ASP A 30 -17.62 -90.80 50.28
N ASP A 31 -18.58 -89.89 50.44
CA ASP A 31 -19.04 -89.42 51.76
C ASP A 31 -20.51 -88.92 51.69
N GLU A 32 -21.47 -89.83 51.88
CA GLU A 32 -22.90 -89.52 52.02
C GLU A 32 -23.19 -89.37 53.52
N GLY A 33 -23.19 -88.14 54.06
CA GLY A 33 -23.54 -87.99 55.48
C GLY A 33 -23.54 -86.63 56.19
N GLU A 34 -23.23 -85.49 55.57
CA GLU A 34 -23.19 -84.16 56.26
C GLU A 34 -23.88 -82.99 55.52
N GLY A 35 -24.61 -83.24 54.42
CA GLY A 35 -25.13 -82.18 53.53
C GLY A 35 -26.41 -81.42 53.94
N GLU A 36 -26.78 -81.38 55.22
CA GLU A 36 -27.87 -80.48 55.69
C GLU A 36 -27.34 -79.29 56.52
N GLU A 37 -26.12 -79.36 57.09
CA GLU A 37 -25.46 -78.18 57.71
C GLU A 37 -24.64 -77.39 56.69
N GLU A 38 -24.14 -78.01 55.60
CA GLU A 38 -23.48 -77.31 54.48
C GLU A 38 -24.46 -76.46 53.64
N GLU A 39 -25.74 -76.85 53.50
CA GLU A 39 -26.72 -76.05 52.75
C GLU A 39 -27.11 -74.74 53.49
N GLU A 40 -27.10 -74.71 54.84
CA GLU A 40 -27.35 -73.47 55.59
C GLU A 40 -26.13 -72.52 55.58
N GLU A 41 -24.89 -73.04 55.56
CA GLU A 41 -23.69 -72.19 55.38
C GLU A 41 -23.59 -71.64 53.94
N GLU A 42 -24.00 -72.38 52.91
CA GLU A 42 -24.06 -71.87 51.52
C GLU A 42 -25.13 -70.77 51.36
N GLU A 43 -26.30 -70.87 52.02
CA GLU A 43 -27.31 -69.79 51.99
C GLU A 43 -26.85 -68.51 52.73
N GLU A 44 -26.11 -68.62 53.84
CA GLU A 44 -25.54 -67.44 54.53
C GLU A 44 -24.39 -66.79 53.71
N GLU A 45 -23.55 -67.58 53.02
CA GLU A 45 -22.53 -67.03 52.11
C GLU A 45 -23.16 -66.35 50.88
N GLU A 46 -24.24 -66.91 50.31
CA GLU A 46 -24.95 -66.24 49.19
C GLU A 46 -25.63 -64.93 49.62
N GLU A 47 -26.21 -64.84 50.83
CA GLU A 47 -26.76 -63.57 51.35
C GLU A 47 -25.67 -62.53 51.65
N GLU A 48 -24.49 -62.92 52.18
CA GLU A 48 -23.36 -61.98 52.36
C GLU A 48 -22.78 -61.51 51.00
N GLU A 49 -22.69 -62.38 49.99
CA GLU A 49 -22.26 -61.96 48.63
C GLU A 49 -23.27 -61.02 47.97
N GLU A 50 -24.59 -61.24 48.12
CA GLU A 50 -25.61 -60.30 47.61
C GLU A 50 -25.58 -58.94 48.34
N GLU A 51 -25.35 -58.89 49.66
CA GLU A 51 -25.19 -57.62 50.39
C GLU A 51 -23.89 -56.88 49.99
N GLU A 52 -22.77 -57.58 49.76
CA GLU A 52 -21.54 -56.94 49.24
C GLU A 52 -21.71 -56.42 47.80
N GLU A 53 -22.42 -57.15 46.92
CA GLU A 53 -22.73 -56.66 45.56
C GLU A 53 -23.67 -55.43 45.59
N GLU A 54 -24.68 -55.38 46.48
CA GLU A 54 -25.53 -54.18 46.63
C GLU A 54 -24.75 -52.98 47.19
N GLU A 55 -23.82 -53.17 48.14
CA GLU A 55 -22.96 -52.07 48.64
C GLU A 55 -21.98 -51.57 47.56
N GLU A 56 -21.40 -52.45 46.73
CA GLU A 56 -20.54 -52.04 45.60
C GLU A 56 -21.34 -51.29 44.50
N GLU A 57 -22.58 -51.69 44.19
CA GLU A 57 -23.44 -50.95 43.26
C GLU A 57 -23.84 -49.57 43.80
N GLU A 58 -24.13 -49.43 45.11
CA GLU A 58 -24.41 -48.12 45.72
C GLU A 58 -23.17 -47.20 45.74
N GLU A 59 -21.96 -47.73 45.98
CA GLU A 59 -20.71 -46.93 45.89
C GLU A 59 -20.41 -46.50 44.44
N GLU A 60 -20.64 -47.36 43.43
CA GLU A 60 -20.48 -46.99 42.01
C GLU A 60 -21.51 -45.92 41.57
N GLU A 61 -22.77 -45.99 42.02
CA GLU A 61 -23.77 -44.94 41.75
C GLU A 61 -23.40 -43.60 42.43
N GLU A 62 -22.87 -43.60 43.66
CA GLU A 62 -22.40 -42.36 44.32
C GLU A 62 -21.17 -41.76 43.62
N GLU A 63 -20.21 -42.58 43.13
CA GLU A 63 -19.06 -42.07 42.36
C GLU A 63 -19.50 -41.51 40.98
N GLU A 64 -20.47 -42.12 40.29
CA GLU A 64 -21.01 -41.56 39.03
C GLU A 64 -21.77 -40.23 39.27
N GLU A 65 -22.54 -40.08 40.36
CA GLU A 65 -23.20 -38.81 40.69
C GLU A 65 -22.17 -37.70 41.05
N GLU A 66 -21.08 -38.02 41.77
CA GLU A 66 -20.01 -37.04 42.05
C GLU A 66 -19.25 -36.62 40.77
N GLU A 67 -18.98 -37.54 39.83
CA GLU A 67 -18.35 -37.20 38.54
C GLU A 67 -19.28 -36.33 37.66
N GLU A 68 -20.60 -36.59 37.65
CA GLU A 68 -21.57 -35.73 36.92
C GLU A 68 -21.67 -34.32 37.54
N GLU A 69 -21.64 -34.18 38.88
CA GLU A 69 -21.62 -32.86 39.53
C GLU A 69 -20.32 -32.09 39.26
N GLU A 70 -19.15 -32.76 39.23
CA GLU A 70 -17.88 -32.10 38.86
C GLU A 70 -17.85 -31.67 37.38
N GLU A 71 -18.42 -32.46 36.45
CA GLU A 71 -18.52 -32.06 35.03
C GLU A 71 -19.49 -30.87 34.84
N GLU A 72 -20.62 -30.81 35.56
CA GLU A 72 -21.53 -29.64 35.51
C GLU A 72 -20.87 -28.37 36.08
N GLU A 73 -20.09 -28.46 37.17
CA GLU A 73 -19.34 -27.29 37.70
C GLU A 73 -18.23 -26.82 36.74
N GLU A 74 -17.51 -27.72 36.06
CA GLU A 74 -16.51 -27.34 35.04
C GLU A 74 -17.16 -26.68 33.81
N GLU A 75 -18.33 -27.16 33.35
CA GLU A 75 -19.07 -26.51 32.25
C GLU A 75 -19.60 -25.11 32.63
N GLU A 76 -20.08 -24.91 33.87
CA GLU A 76 -20.48 -23.57 34.34
C GLU A 76 -19.28 -22.60 34.46
N GLU A 77 -18.10 -23.05 34.92
CA GLU A 77 -16.90 -22.20 34.95
C GLU A 77 -16.40 -21.85 33.53
N GLU A 78 -16.45 -22.78 32.56
CA GLU A 78 -16.10 -22.47 31.16
C GLU A 78 -17.07 -21.48 30.52
N GLU A 79 -18.39 -21.58 30.79
CA GLU A 79 -19.37 -20.58 30.29
C GLU A 79 -19.16 -19.19 30.93
N GLU A 80 -18.82 -19.09 32.21
CA GLU A 80 -18.49 -17.79 32.85
C GLU A 80 -17.19 -17.18 32.29
N GLU A 81 -16.15 -17.98 32.00
CA GLU A 81 -14.92 -17.48 31.36
C GLU A 81 -15.18 -17.00 29.90
N GLU A 82 -16.02 -17.70 29.13
CA GLU A 82 -16.39 -17.25 27.77
C GLU A 82 -17.22 -15.95 27.79
N GLU A 83 -18.14 -15.76 28.75
CA GLU A 83 -18.88 -14.49 28.91
C GLU A 83 -17.96 -13.33 29.33
N GLU A 84 -16.97 -13.55 30.22
CA GLU A 84 -15.99 -12.51 30.57
C GLU A 84 -15.07 -12.14 29.39
N GLU A 85 -14.64 -13.10 28.56
CA GLU A 85 -13.86 -12.80 27.34
C GLU A 85 -14.68 -12.03 26.30
N GLU A 86 -15.98 -12.34 26.10
CA GLU A 86 -16.84 -11.57 25.20
C GLU A 86 -17.08 -10.13 25.69
N GLU A 87 -17.23 -9.91 27.01
CA GLU A 87 -17.34 -8.54 27.58
C GLU A 87 -16.03 -7.73 27.42
N GLU A 88 -14.86 -8.35 27.59
CA GLU A 88 -13.57 -7.67 27.34
C GLU A 88 -13.36 -7.32 25.85
N GLU A 89 -13.76 -8.19 24.91
CA GLU A 89 -13.69 -7.87 23.47
C GLU A 89 -14.66 -6.73 23.08
N GLU A 90 -15.88 -6.67 23.65
CA GLU A 90 -16.80 -5.55 23.41
C GLU A 90 -16.27 -4.22 23.97
N GLU A 91 -15.62 -4.21 25.16
CA GLU A 91 -14.99 -3.00 25.70
C GLU A 91 -13.79 -2.53 24.85
N GLU A 92 -12.95 -3.44 24.33
CA GLU A 92 -11.85 -3.07 23.41
C GLU A 92 -12.36 -2.52 22.07
N GLU A 93 -13.45 -3.07 21.49
CA GLU A 93 -14.05 -2.52 20.27
C GLU A 93 -14.65 -1.12 20.49
N GLU A 94 -15.29 -0.86 21.65
CA GLU A 94 -15.79 0.49 21.98
C GLU A 94 -14.66 1.51 22.17
N GLU A 95 -13.52 1.14 22.80
CA GLU A 95 -12.36 2.03 22.92
C GLU A 95 -11.71 2.33 21.54
N GLU A 96 -11.61 1.35 20.63
CA GLU A 96 -11.10 1.59 19.26
C GLU A 96 -12.03 2.50 18.45
N GLU A 97 -13.36 2.37 18.57
CA GLU A 97 -14.31 3.28 17.90
C GLU A 97 -14.22 4.72 18.45
N GLU A 98 -14.02 4.92 19.76
CA GLU A 98 -13.80 6.26 20.34
C GLU A 98 -12.47 6.89 19.86
N GLU A 99 -11.38 6.12 19.74
CA GLU A 99 -10.11 6.64 19.19
C GLU A 99 -10.22 7.01 17.70
N GLU A 100 -10.95 6.23 16.89
CA GLU A 100 -11.19 6.57 15.48
C GLU A 100 -12.05 7.85 15.33
N GLU A 101 -13.07 8.05 16.17
CA GLU A 101 -13.87 9.30 16.16
C GLU A 101 -13.02 10.53 16.59
N GLU A 102 -12.12 10.41 17.57
CA GLU A 102 -11.21 11.51 17.96
C GLU A 102 -10.20 11.84 16.83
N GLU A 103 -9.66 10.85 16.12
CA GLU A 103 -8.76 11.09 14.97
C GLU A 103 -9.51 11.77 13.79
N GLU A 104 -10.76 11.38 13.50
CA GLU A 104 -11.57 12.05 12.47
C GLU A 104 -11.89 13.52 12.84
N GLU A 105 -12.19 13.83 14.11
CA GLU A 105 -12.39 15.23 14.56
C GLU A 105 -11.10 16.07 14.45
N GLU A 106 -9.93 15.52 14.78
CA GLU A 106 -8.65 16.24 14.60
C GLU A 106 -8.31 16.48 13.11
N GLU A 107 -8.60 15.53 12.21
CA GLU A 107 -8.41 15.75 10.76
C GLU A 107 -9.37 16.81 10.20
N GLU A 108 -10.64 16.86 10.64
CA GLU A 108 -11.57 17.93 10.24
C GLU A 108 -11.11 19.32 10.74
N GLU A 109 -10.59 19.43 11.96
CA GLU A 109 -10.03 20.71 12.46
C GLU A 109 -8.76 21.15 11.68
N GLU A 110 -7.86 20.22 11.31
CA GLU A 110 -6.70 20.55 10.46
C GLU A 110 -7.12 21.01 9.04
N GLU A 111 -8.15 20.40 8.45
CA GLU A 111 -8.67 20.83 7.13
C GLU A 111 -9.33 22.22 7.19
N GLU A 112 -10.09 22.55 8.25
CA GLU A 112 -10.65 23.90 8.43
C GLU A 112 -9.55 24.96 8.63
N GLU A 113 -8.47 24.67 9.37
CA GLU A 113 -7.34 25.60 9.51
C GLU A 113 -6.57 25.81 8.18
N GLU A 114 -6.38 24.76 7.36
CA GLU A 114 -5.76 24.90 6.03
C GLU A 114 -6.64 25.71 5.05
N GLU A 115 -7.98 25.56 5.09
CA GLU A 115 -8.89 26.39 4.27
C GLU A 115 -8.87 27.87 4.70
N GLU A 116 -8.82 28.17 6.01
CA GLU A 116 -8.68 29.57 6.48
C GLU A 116 -7.34 30.19 6.07
N GLU A 117 -6.22 29.45 6.11
CA GLU A 117 -4.92 29.95 5.63
C GLU A 117 -4.90 30.17 4.10
N GLU A 118 -5.54 29.31 3.30
CA GLU A 118 -5.67 29.52 1.84
C GLU A 118 -6.54 30.76 1.51
N GLU A 119 -7.63 31.00 2.24
CA GLU A 119 -8.45 32.22 2.05
C GLU A 119 -7.68 33.50 2.42
N GLU A 120 -6.87 33.50 3.50
CA GLU A 120 -6.02 34.65 3.84
C GLU A 120 -4.91 34.88 2.79
N GLU A 121 -4.29 33.84 2.22
CA GLU A 121 -3.32 34.00 1.13
C GLU A 121 -3.97 34.52 -0.17
N GLU A 122 -5.19 34.09 -0.53
CA GLU A 122 -5.90 34.63 -1.69
C GLU A 122 -6.30 36.11 -1.49
N GLU A 123 -6.72 36.54 -0.29
CA GLU A 123 -6.99 37.96 -0.01
C GLU A 123 -5.71 38.82 -0.08
N GLU A 124 -4.55 38.34 0.42
CA GLU A 124 -3.28 39.05 0.28
C GLU A 124 -2.80 39.14 -1.19
N GLU A 125 -2.99 38.08 -2.01
CA GLU A 125 -2.66 38.13 -3.44
C GLU A 125 -3.58 39.09 -4.23
N GLU A 126 -4.88 39.17 -3.92
CA GLU A 126 -5.78 40.15 -4.54
C GLU A 126 -5.41 41.61 -4.16
N GLU A 127 -5.02 41.88 -2.90
CA GLU A 127 -4.53 43.22 -2.52
C GLU A 127 -3.20 43.58 -3.22
N GLU A 128 -2.26 42.63 -3.39
CA GLU A 128 -1.02 42.88 -4.15
C GLU A 128 -1.29 43.09 -5.66
N GLU A 129 -2.25 42.37 -6.27
CA GLU A 129 -2.62 42.59 -7.68
C GLU A 129 -3.30 43.96 -7.89
N GLU A 130 -4.18 44.42 -6.99
CA GLU A 130 -4.76 45.77 -7.09
C GLU A 130 -3.69 46.88 -6.95
N GLU A 131 -2.68 46.72 -6.09
CA GLU A 131 -1.55 47.67 -6.00
C GLU A 131 -0.64 47.64 -7.26
N GLU A 132 -0.40 46.47 -7.87
CA GLU A 132 0.37 46.38 -9.12
C GLU A 132 -0.40 46.94 -10.33
N GLU A 133 -1.73 46.76 -10.42
CA GLU A 133 -2.54 47.32 -11.53
C GLU A 133 -2.57 48.87 -11.50
N GLU A 134 -2.57 49.50 -10.31
CA GLU A 134 -2.43 50.97 -10.20
C GLU A 134 -1.01 51.46 -10.58
N GLU A 135 0.06 50.65 -10.35
CA GLU A 135 1.42 50.99 -10.80
C GLU A 135 1.61 50.79 -12.32
N ASP A 136 0.99 49.76 -12.92
CA ASP A 136 1.15 49.41 -14.35
C ASP A 136 0.36 50.35 -15.28
N GLU A 137 -0.77 50.92 -14.85
CA GLU A 137 -1.45 51.98 -15.63
C GLU A 137 -0.58 53.25 -15.81
N GLU A 138 0.40 53.51 -14.93
CA GLU A 138 1.40 54.58 -15.14
C GLU A 138 2.60 54.13 -16.02
N GLU A 139 2.89 52.83 -16.13
CA GLU A 139 4.05 52.29 -16.90
C GLU A 139 3.70 51.87 -18.34
N ASP A 140 2.42 51.61 -18.67
CA ASP A 140 1.98 51.12 -19.99
C ASP A 140 2.07 52.19 -21.12
N GLU A 141 2.16 53.49 -20.76
CA GLU A 141 2.56 54.53 -21.73
C GLU A 141 4.04 54.42 -22.16
N GLU A 142 4.92 53.81 -21.33
CA GLU A 142 6.34 53.59 -21.63
C GLU A 142 6.63 52.18 -22.22
N GLU A 143 5.81 51.17 -21.94
CA GLU A 143 6.08 49.77 -22.31
C GLU A 143 5.89 49.46 -23.81
N THR A 144 5.00 50.18 -24.49
CA THR A 144 4.80 50.03 -25.96
C THR A 144 6.07 50.37 -26.77
N TYR A 145 7.03 51.11 -26.19
CA TYR A 145 8.34 51.37 -26.79
C TYR A 145 9.36 50.24 -26.53
N ASN A 146 9.25 49.52 -25.40
CA ASN A 146 10.18 48.48 -24.96
C ASN A 146 9.89 47.09 -25.58
N ALA A 147 8.63 46.73 -25.81
CA ALA A 147 8.24 45.45 -26.44
C ALA A 147 8.79 45.28 -27.87
N ARG A 148 9.07 46.39 -28.58
CA ARG A 148 9.73 46.34 -29.91
C ARG A 148 11.19 45.90 -29.83
N ASN A 149 11.87 46.13 -28.71
CA ASN A 149 13.30 45.85 -28.58
C ASN A 149 13.57 44.37 -28.22
N ALA A 150 12.66 43.71 -27.50
CA ALA A 150 12.72 42.26 -27.25
C ALA A 150 12.54 41.42 -28.53
N ARG A 151 11.82 41.94 -29.54
CA ARG A 151 11.59 41.27 -30.83
C ARG A 151 12.66 41.61 -31.90
N ALA A 152 13.51 42.61 -31.68
CA ALA A 152 14.34 43.18 -32.75
C ALA A 152 15.56 42.33 -33.16
N SER A 153 16.00 41.37 -32.34
CA SER A 153 17.02 40.38 -32.75
C SER A 153 17.05 39.17 -31.81
N PRO A 154 17.17 37.94 -32.33
CA PRO A 154 17.30 36.75 -31.49
C PRO A 154 18.60 36.81 -30.69
N TRP A 155 18.50 36.61 -29.38
CA TRP A 155 19.64 36.48 -28.48
C TRP A 155 20.59 35.39 -28.97
N GLN A 156 21.85 35.77 -29.18
CA GLN A 156 22.88 34.83 -29.60
C GLN A 156 23.42 34.08 -28.38
N ALA A 157 23.87 32.83 -28.58
CA ALA A 157 24.37 32.02 -27.47
C ALA A 157 25.59 32.65 -26.74
N TRP A 158 26.39 33.47 -27.42
CA TRP A 158 27.50 34.19 -26.80
C TRP A 158 27.02 35.40 -25.97
N GLU A 159 25.91 36.04 -26.37
CA GLU A 159 25.28 37.12 -25.62
C GLU A 159 24.72 36.59 -24.31
N ASP A 160 24.03 35.44 -24.35
CA ASP A 160 23.51 34.76 -23.15
C ASP A 160 24.63 34.44 -22.14
N ARG A 161 25.77 33.91 -22.62
CA ARG A 161 26.92 33.61 -21.75
C ARG A 161 27.54 34.86 -21.15
N HIS A 162 27.64 35.92 -21.94
CA HIS A 162 28.21 37.18 -21.45
C HIS A 162 27.28 37.85 -20.44
N LEU A 163 25.96 37.86 -20.72
CA LEU A 163 24.94 38.34 -19.80
C LEU A 163 25.01 37.61 -18.46
N ILE A 164 25.02 36.27 -18.45
CA ILE A 164 25.12 35.48 -17.21
C ILE A 164 26.39 35.85 -16.43
N SER A 165 27.54 35.91 -17.10
CA SER A 165 28.81 36.27 -16.45
C SER A 165 28.78 37.65 -15.80
N GLN A 166 28.06 38.61 -16.38
CA GLN A 166 27.96 39.98 -15.86
C GLN A 166 26.91 40.08 -14.77
N VAL A 167 25.79 39.37 -14.90
CA VAL A 167 24.77 39.24 -13.84
C VAL A 167 25.36 38.59 -12.59
N ASP A 168 26.22 37.57 -12.74
CA ASP A 168 26.88 36.94 -11.60
C ASP A 168 27.88 37.87 -10.89
N ALA A 169 28.52 38.78 -11.64
CA ALA A 169 29.49 39.74 -11.12
C ALA A 169 28.83 40.93 -10.40
N SER A 170 27.77 41.48 -10.99
CA SER A 170 27.07 42.67 -10.48
C SER A 170 25.90 42.35 -9.55
N ARG A 171 25.32 41.15 -9.65
CA ARG A 171 24.20 40.63 -8.86
C ARG A 171 23.03 41.64 -8.71
N PRO A 172 22.48 42.15 -9.81
CA PRO A 172 21.40 43.15 -9.77
C PRO A 172 20.15 42.64 -9.06
N PHE A 173 19.95 41.33 -9.01
CA PHE A 173 18.81 40.69 -8.33
C PHE A 173 18.92 40.69 -6.79
N LEU A 174 20.09 40.98 -6.20
CA LEU A 174 20.26 41.11 -4.76
C LEU A 174 20.04 42.54 -4.25
N LEU A 175 19.85 43.51 -5.15
CA LEU A 175 19.52 44.88 -4.76
C LEU A 175 18.08 44.97 -4.22
N PRO A 176 17.77 45.94 -3.35
CA PRO A 176 16.41 46.21 -2.88
C PRO A 176 15.42 46.36 -4.06
N ARG A 177 14.14 45.99 -3.87
CA ARG A 177 13.09 46.01 -4.93
C ARG A 177 13.13 47.34 -5.71
N ARG A 178 13.18 48.47 -4.98
CA ARG A 178 13.25 49.84 -5.52
C ARG A 178 14.49 50.16 -6.37
N GLU A 179 15.59 49.45 -6.18
CA GLU A 179 16.87 49.70 -6.88
C GLU A 179 17.15 48.66 -7.99
N ARG A 180 16.38 47.57 -8.03
CA ARG A 180 16.60 46.44 -8.95
C ARG A 180 16.56 46.88 -10.41
N SER A 181 15.57 47.68 -10.81
CA SER A 181 15.43 48.19 -12.18
C SER A 181 16.57 49.13 -12.58
N ALA A 182 17.10 49.93 -11.64
CA ALA A 182 18.29 50.74 -11.88
C ALA A 182 19.54 49.86 -12.06
N GLY A 183 19.71 48.84 -11.22
CA GLY A 183 20.83 47.89 -11.35
C GLY A 183 20.85 47.15 -12.69
N TRP A 184 19.69 46.78 -13.23
CA TRP A 184 19.61 46.18 -14.58
C TRP A 184 19.97 47.17 -15.70
N ARG A 185 19.63 48.46 -15.56
CA ARG A 185 20.06 49.51 -16.51
C ARG A 185 21.57 49.72 -16.45
N ASP A 186 22.15 49.82 -15.26
CA ASP A 186 23.59 49.98 -15.08
C ASP A 186 24.37 48.78 -15.66
N LEU A 187 23.86 47.56 -15.47
CA LEU A 187 24.41 46.34 -16.07
C LEU A 187 24.38 46.39 -17.59
N ALA A 188 23.27 46.81 -18.19
CA ALA A 188 23.16 46.92 -19.65
C ALA A 188 24.14 47.96 -20.22
N ASP A 189 24.32 49.10 -19.53
CA ASP A 189 25.30 50.11 -19.89
C ASP A 189 26.75 49.59 -19.78
N GLU A 190 27.04 48.81 -18.75
CA GLU A 190 28.34 48.16 -18.57
C GLU A 190 28.64 47.16 -19.70
N ILE A 191 27.66 46.31 -20.06
CA ILE A 191 27.82 45.37 -21.18
C ILE A 191 28.04 46.13 -22.49
N THR A 192 27.25 47.17 -22.75
CA THR A 192 27.34 47.98 -23.98
C THR A 192 28.71 48.68 -24.07
N ARG A 193 29.23 49.17 -22.93
CA ARG A 193 30.56 49.78 -22.83
C ARG A 193 31.68 48.78 -23.14
N GLY A 194 31.54 47.53 -22.69
CA GLY A 194 32.48 46.44 -22.99
C GLY A 194 32.39 45.93 -24.42
N ASN A 195 31.19 45.91 -25.01
CA ASN A 195 30.95 45.44 -26.36
C ASN A 195 29.86 46.27 -27.06
N PRO A 196 30.23 47.22 -27.94
CA PRO A 196 29.27 48.08 -28.62
C PRO A 196 28.28 47.37 -29.56
N LYS A 197 28.49 46.07 -29.82
CA LYS A 197 27.54 45.26 -30.60
C LYS A 197 26.37 44.75 -29.76
N PHE A 198 26.49 44.82 -28.44
CA PHE A 198 25.43 44.46 -27.51
C PHE A 198 24.60 45.71 -27.26
N ASP A 199 23.59 45.94 -28.09
CA ASP A 199 22.65 47.06 -27.98
C ASP A 199 21.33 46.55 -27.41
N ARG A 200 21.29 46.35 -26.09
CA ARG A 200 20.13 45.81 -25.35
C ARG A 200 19.85 46.68 -24.14
N THR A 201 18.58 46.88 -23.84
CA THR A 201 18.14 47.62 -22.65
C THR A 201 18.26 46.77 -21.39
N GLY A 202 18.27 47.43 -20.22
CA GLY A 202 18.25 46.76 -18.91
C GLY A 202 17.09 45.77 -18.77
N GLU A 203 15.89 46.17 -19.20
CA GLU A 203 14.70 45.32 -19.14
C GLU A 203 14.80 44.09 -20.05
N ALA A 204 15.39 44.25 -21.24
CA ALA A 204 15.66 43.11 -22.11
C ALA A 204 16.66 42.12 -21.48
N CYS A 205 17.66 42.63 -20.75
CA CYS A 205 18.63 41.81 -20.01
C CYS A 205 17.95 41.05 -18.85
N LYS A 206 17.12 41.74 -18.05
CA LYS A 206 16.32 41.16 -16.95
C LYS A 206 15.41 40.05 -17.45
N ALA A 207 14.58 40.34 -18.45
CA ALA A 207 13.65 39.37 -19.04
C ALA A 207 14.39 38.14 -19.61
N ARG A 208 15.53 38.36 -20.30
CA ARG A 208 16.32 37.26 -20.84
C ARG A 208 16.95 36.40 -19.74
N PHE A 209 17.48 37.01 -18.69
CA PHE A 209 18.05 36.28 -17.56
C PHE A 209 17.00 35.40 -16.87
N ASN A 210 15.81 35.94 -16.60
CA ASN A 210 14.70 35.18 -16.02
C ASN A 210 14.31 33.97 -16.90
N TYR A 211 14.26 34.15 -18.22
CA TYR A 211 14.04 33.06 -19.16
C TYR A 211 15.13 31.98 -19.07
N LEU A 212 16.41 32.37 -19.01
CA LEU A 212 17.53 31.43 -18.89
C LEU A 212 17.50 30.66 -17.56
N ARG A 213 17.18 31.34 -16.46
CA ARG A 213 17.01 30.74 -15.12
C ARG A 213 15.89 29.69 -15.14
N ASN A 214 14.72 30.04 -15.66
CA ASN A 214 13.57 29.13 -15.73
C ASN A 214 13.84 27.94 -16.65
N LYS A 215 14.52 28.16 -17.77
CA LYS A 215 14.96 27.09 -18.66
C LYS A 215 15.96 26.15 -17.99
N SER A 216 16.86 26.66 -17.16
CA SER A 216 17.81 25.86 -16.38
C SER A 216 17.09 25.01 -15.34
N LYS A 217 16.17 25.60 -14.56
CA LYS A 217 15.33 24.86 -13.59
C LYS A 217 14.59 23.69 -14.25
N LYS A 218 13.93 23.94 -15.39
CA LYS A 218 13.22 22.90 -16.16
C LYS A 218 14.15 21.80 -16.68
N LYS A 219 15.39 22.14 -17.04
CA LYS A 219 16.37 21.15 -17.48
C LYS A 219 16.88 20.33 -16.31
N GLN A 220 17.18 20.96 -15.18
CA GLN A 220 17.58 20.27 -13.95
C GLN A 220 16.50 19.29 -13.49
N ALA A 221 15.23 19.71 -13.47
CA ALA A 221 14.11 18.81 -13.16
C ALA A 221 14.04 17.59 -14.10
N ARG A 222 14.26 17.80 -15.40
CA ARG A 222 14.31 16.68 -16.36
C ARG A 222 15.54 15.80 -16.19
N ASP A 223 16.70 16.40 -15.91
CA ASP A 223 17.95 15.66 -15.71
C ASP A 223 17.81 14.80 -14.45
N ILE A 224 17.26 15.33 -13.34
CA ILE A 224 16.90 14.58 -12.11
C ILE A 224 15.97 13.40 -12.43
N GLN A 225 14.90 13.65 -13.19
CA GLN A 225 13.97 12.59 -13.62
C GLN A 225 14.64 11.54 -14.53
N LEU A 226 15.65 11.92 -15.30
CA LEU A 226 16.30 11.04 -16.27
C LEU A 226 17.47 10.25 -15.66
N THR A 227 18.17 10.80 -14.65
CA THR A 227 19.32 10.14 -14.00
C THR A 227 18.92 9.08 -12.98
N GLY A 228 17.65 9.00 -12.60
CA GLY A 228 17.05 7.77 -12.05
C GLY A 228 17.78 7.18 -10.83
N THR A 229 18.40 8.00 -10.01
CA THR A 229 18.82 7.62 -8.66
C THR A 229 17.73 8.09 -7.72
N ASN A 230 16.90 7.15 -7.25
CA ASN A 230 15.73 7.43 -6.39
C ASN A 230 16.05 8.38 -5.23
N GLN A 231 17.28 8.38 -4.70
CA GLN A 231 17.72 9.25 -3.61
C GLN A 231 17.48 10.75 -3.82
N GLU A 232 17.70 11.30 -5.03
CA GLU A 232 17.46 12.75 -5.27
C GLU A 232 15.97 13.07 -5.47
N ILE A 233 15.18 12.08 -5.90
CA ILE A 233 13.73 12.20 -6.01
C ILE A 233 13.13 12.10 -4.60
N ASP A 234 13.62 11.18 -3.78
CA ASP A 234 13.20 10.98 -2.39
C ASP A 234 13.48 12.23 -1.55
N GLU A 235 14.64 12.89 -1.70
CA GLU A 235 14.94 14.19 -1.05
C GLU A 235 14.06 15.34 -1.56
N HIS A 236 13.70 15.34 -2.85
CA HIS A 236 12.80 16.37 -3.39
C HIS A 236 11.36 16.18 -2.90
N VAL A 237 10.93 14.93 -2.79
CA VAL A 237 9.62 14.54 -2.26
C VAL A 237 9.58 14.72 -0.74
N GLU A 238 10.69 14.56 -0.02
CA GLU A 238 10.82 14.94 1.40
C GLU A 238 10.68 16.45 1.63
N ARG A 239 11.13 17.26 0.66
CA ARG A 239 11.08 18.72 0.79
C ARG A 239 9.68 19.30 0.57
N TYR A 240 8.74 18.51 0.05
CA TYR A 240 7.34 18.91 -0.17
C TYR A 240 6.40 17.84 0.42
N PRO A 241 6.17 17.87 1.75
CA PRO A 241 5.43 16.82 2.46
C PRO A 241 3.98 16.67 1.99
N SER A 242 3.34 17.74 1.51
CA SER A 242 1.97 17.69 0.97
C SER A 242 1.83 16.74 -0.24
N HIS A 243 2.90 16.48 -0.97
CA HIS A 243 2.90 15.50 -2.07
C HIS A 243 3.14 14.06 -1.62
N ARG A 244 3.65 13.81 -0.41
CA ARG A 244 3.79 12.44 0.13
C ARG A 244 2.47 11.88 0.60
N LYS A 245 1.75 12.60 1.48
CA LYS A 245 0.43 12.20 1.98
C LYS A 245 -0.49 11.76 0.83
N LYS A 246 -0.55 12.57 -0.24
CA LYS A 246 -1.32 12.26 -1.44
C LYS A 246 -0.86 11.00 -2.20
N VAL A 247 0.44 10.79 -2.36
CA VAL A 247 0.96 9.64 -3.10
C VAL A 247 0.79 8.35 -2.30
N ASP A 248 0.94 8.41 -0.98
CA ASP A 248 0.75 7.27 -0.09
C ASP A 248 -0.74 6.89 -0.03
N LEU A 249 -1.65 7.86 0.12
CA LEU A 249 -3.10 7.66 -0.01
C LEU A 249 -3.50 7.08 -1.37
N GLU A 250 -3.00 7.62 -2.48
CA GLU A 250 -3.28 7.07 -3.81
C GLU A 250 -2.75 5.63 -3.97
N THR A 251 -1.62 5.30 -3.34
CA THR A 251 -1.01 3.98 -3.39
C THR A 251 -1.80 2.98 -2.53
N GLN A 252 -2.19 3.38 -1.33
CA GLN A 252 -3.02 2.60 -0.40
C GLN A 252 -4.40 2.32 -1.00
N ALA A 253 -5.11 3.36 -1.46
CA ALA A 253 -6.39 3.19 -2.16
C ALA A 253 -6.27 2.28 -3.40
N GLY A 254 -5.13 2.35 -4.11
CA GLY A 254 -4.83 1.46 -5.23
C GLY A 254 -4.62 -0.01 -4.82
N LEU A 255 -4.01 -0.25 -3.67
CA LEU A 255 -3.80 -1.60 -3.11
C LEU A 255 -5.11 -2.19 -2.59
N GLU A 256 -5.93 -1.40 -1.89
CA GLU A 256 -7.25 -1.81 -1.40
C GLU A 256 -8.21 -2.13 -2.55
N LEU A 257 -8.27 -1.29 -3.58
CA LEU A 257 -9.06 -1.58 -4.78
C LEU A 257 -8.62 -2.88 -5.45
N ARG A 258 -7.30 -3.16 -5.45
CA ARG A 258 -6.76 -4.40 -6.00
C ARG A 258 -7.10 -5.58 -5.11
N ASP A 259 -7.00 -5.46 -3.80
CA ASP A 259 -7.28 -6.52 -2.84
C ASP A 259 -8.78 -6.85 -2.79
N ALA A 260 -9.65 -5.84 -2.74
CA ALA A 260 -11.09 -6.00 -2.87
C ALA A 260 -11.48 -6.68 -4.20
N SER A 261 -10.77 -6.34 -5.29
CA SER A 261 -10.95 -7.03 -6.57
C SER A 261 -10.44 -8.48 -6.56
N MET A 262 -9.41 -8.80 -5.78
CA MET A 262 -8.81 -10.15 -5.71
C MET A 262 -9.59 -11.07 -4.79
N LYS A 263 -10.02 -10.57 -3.63
CA LYS A 263 -10.89 -11.26 -2.65
C LYS A 263 -12.32 -11.43 -3.17
N GLY A 264 -12.68 -10.76 -4.27
CA GLY A 264 -14.02 -10.86 -4.84
C GLY A 264 -15.08 -10.17 -3.99
N LEU A 265 -14.67 -9.31 -3.06
CA LEU A 265 -15.53 -8.54 -2.14
C LEU A 265 -16.49 -7.61 -2.89
N VAL A 266 -16.14 -7.22 -4.13
CA VAL A 266 -17.05 -6.49 -5.00
C VAL A 266 -17.57 -7.42 -6.12
N PRO A 267 -18.81 -7.94 -6.00
CA PRO A 267 -19.43 -8.72 -7.05
C PRO A 267 -19.50 -7.88 -8.33
N ARG A 268 -18.91 -8.40 -9.40
CA ARG A 268 -18.86 -7.71 -10.70
C ARG A 268 -20.25 -7.35 -11.26
N THR A 269 -21.28 -8.02 -10.78
CA THR A 269 -22.69 -7.78 -11.10
C THR A 269 -23.32 -6.62 -10.33
N LYS A 270 -22.72 -6.20 -9.20
CA LYS A 270 -23.15 -5.06 -8.37
C LYS A 270 -22.44 -3.75 -8.74
N LEU A 271 -21.35 -3.79 -9.52
CA LEU A 271 -20.68 -2.59 -10.01
C LEU A 271 -21.58 -1.82 -10.96
N VAL A 272 -22.12 -0.69 -10.50
CA VAL A 272 -22.88 0.26 -11.31
C VAL A 272 -21.90 0.98 -12.24
N ASP A 273 -22.25 1.10 -13.52
CA ASP A 273 -21.47 1.88 -14.47
C ASP A 273 -21.46 3.34 -14.03
N VAL A 274 -20.30 3.84 -13.59
CA VAL A 274 -20.11 5.23 -13.11
C VAL A 274 -20.60 6.25 -14.14
N SER A 275 -20.58 5.91 -15.44
CA SER A 275 -21.10 6.79 -16.49
C SER A 275 -22.63 6.95 -16.49
N THR A 276 -23.35 6.09 -15.77
CA THR A 276 -24.81 6.10 -15.63
C THR A 276 -25.29 6.85 -14.40
N LEU A 277 -24.40 7.20 -13.47
CA LEU A 277 -24.76 7.95 -12.26
C LEU A 277 -25.08 9.42 -12.61
N PRO A 278 -26.19 9.98 -12.07
CA PRO A 278 -26.50 11.40 -12.20
C PRO A 278 -25.46 12.20 -11.39
N GLY A 279 -24.72 13.09 -12.08
CA GLY A 279 -23.63 13.87 -11.47
C GLY A 279 -22.23 13.54 -11.98
N ALA A 280 -22.03 12.36 -12.60
CA ALA A 280 -20.71 11.94 -13.07
C ALA A 280 -20.07 12.96 -14.05
N SER A 281 -18.82 13.34 -13.76
CA SER A 281 -18.07 14.38 -14.47
C SER A 281 -17.82 14.00 -15.94
N GLY A 282 -17.57 15.02 -16.78
CA GLY A 282 -17.22 14.80 -18.19
C GLY A 282 -15.97 13.92 -18.37
N ARG A 283 -15.03 13.99 -17.41
CA ARG A 283 -13.76 13.23 -17.40
C ARG A 283 -14.00 11.74 -17.14
N GLU A 284 -14.81 11.40 -16.14
CA GLU A 284 -15.16 10.01 -15.81
C GLU A 284 -15.94 9.34 -16.95
N ARG A 285 -16.89 10.09 -17.55
CA ARG A 285 -17.64 9.64 -18.73
C ARG A 285 -16.76 9.43 -19.96
N GLN A 286 -15.58 10.06 -20.04
CA GLN A 286 -14.63 9.88 -21.15
C GLN A 286 -13.62 8.77 -20.88
N GLY A 287 -13.19 8.57 -19.63
CA GLY A 287 -12.23 7.54 -19.22
C GLY A 287 -12.69 6.12 -19.54
N GLN A 288 -13.98 5.83 -19.37
CA GLN A 288 -14.54 4.50 -19.65
C GLN A 288 -14.88 4.23 -21.13
N ARG A 289 -14.85 5.23 -22.01
CA ARG A 289 -15.20 5.04 -23.44
C ARG A 289 -14.14 4.26 -24.24
N GLY A 290 -13.02 3.89 -23.64
CA GLY A 290 -11.82 3.41 -24.34
C GLY A 290 -11.77 1.94 -24.75
N THR A 291 -12.57 1.05 -24.15
CA THR A 291 -12.48 -0.39 -24.44
C THR A 291 -13.84 -1.00 -24.77
N LYS A 292 -14.58 -0.36 -25.68
CA LYS A 292 -15.46 -1.15 -26.55
C LYS A 292 -14.55 -2.05 -27.39
N ARG A 293 -14.27 -3.26 -26.85
CA ARG A 293 -13.87 -4.42 -27.64
C ARG A 293 -14.83 -4.44 -28.81
N LYS A 294 -14.28 -4.15 -29.99
CA LYS A 294 -14.98 -4.13 -31.26
C LYS A 294 -15.43 -5.56 -31.48
N SER A 295 -16.60 -5.90 -30.94
CA SER A 295 -17.24 -7.18 -31.15
C SER A 295 -17.35 -7.36 -32.65
N GLU A 296 -16.80 -8.47 -33.11
CA GLU A 296 -16.88 -8.98 -34.46
C GLU A 296 -18.34 -8.93 -34.93
N ALA A 297 -18.66 -7.93 -35.75
CA ALA A 297 -19.89 -7.87 -36.50
C ALA A 297 -19.53 -7.30 -37.87
N ASP A 298 -19.47 -8.24 -38.79
CA ASP A 298 -19.83 -8.18 -40.21
C ASP A 298 -19.88 -6.83 -40.95
N ASP A 299 -19.37 -6.95 -42.18
CA ASP A 299 -19.87 -6.36 -43.42
C ASP A 299 -19.26 -5.06 -43.98
N LYS A 300 -18.74 -5.27 -45.20
CA LYS A 300 -18.72 -4.39 -46.39
C LYS A 300 -17.71 -3.24 -46.50
N GLU A 301 -16.66 -3.57 -47.25
CA GLU A 301 -16.27 -2.89 -48.50
C GLU A 301 -16.79 -1.46 -48.69
N ASN A 302 -16.03 -0.44 -48.26
CA ASN A 302 -15.54 0.60 -49.17
C ASN A 302 -14.68 1.61 -48.42
N LYS A 303 -13.88 2.35 -49.19
CA LYS A 303 -13.18 3.60 -48.84
C LYS A 303 -11.72 3.44 -48.43
N SER A 304 -10.93 3.21 -49.47
CA SER A 304 -9.51 3.44 -49.53
C SER A 304 -9.15 4.93 -49.42
N HIS A 305 -7.94 5.16 -48.88
CA HIS A 305 -7.10 6.36 -48.96
C HIS A 305 -7.25 7.42 -47.85
N SER A 306 -6.67 7.15 -46.66
CA SER A 306 -5.80 8.09 -45.90
C SER A 306 -5.58 7.62 -44.45
N ALA A 307 -4.88 6.50 -44.23
CA ALA A 307 -4.60 6.00 -42.86
C ALA A 307 -3.24 5.31 -42.70
N ASN A 308 -2.24 5.62 -43.55
CA ASN A 308 -1.01 4.81 -43.61
C ASN A 308 0.20 5.39 -42.83
N ALA A 309 0.06 6.52 -42.13
CA ALA A 309 1.17 7.14 -41.40
C ALA A 309 1.17 6.81 -39.88
N THR A 310 0.00 6.63 -39.26
CA THR A 310 -0.10 6.44 -37.79
C THR A 310 0.05 4.98 -37.37
N ASN A 311 -0.35 4.01 -38.21
CA ASN A 311 -0.23 2.58 -37.89
C ASN A 311 1.21 2.05 -37.86
N LYS A 312 2.17 2.70 -38.53
CA LYS A 312 3.59 2.29 -38.47
C LYS A 312 4.27 2.67 -37.14
N ARG A 313 3.78 3.71 -36.44
CA ARG A 313 4.34 4.11 -35.13
C ARG A 313 3.88 3.19 -34.01
N ARG A 314 2.65 2.68 -34.04
CA ARG A 314 2.15 1.72 -33.04
C ARG A 314 2.92 0.38 -33.09
N LYS A 315 3.11 -0.19 -34.28
CA LYS A 315 3.85 -1.46 -34.43
C LYS A 315 5.29 -1.42 -33.93
N ARG A 316 5.96 -0.25 -33.91
CA ARG A 316 7.32 -0.13 -33.37
C ARG A 316 7.37 -0.01 -31.84
N ARG A 317 6.28 0.43 -31.20
CA ARG A 317 6.22 0.50 -29.73
C ARG A 317 5.90 -0.87 -29.15
N ASP A 318 5.03 -1.64 -29.79
CA ASP A 318 4.68 -2.99 -29.32
C ASP A 318 5.89 -3.94 -29.40
N THR A 319 6.76 -3.81 -30.40
CA THR A 319 7.99 -4.62 -30.47
C THR A 319 8.97 -4.26 -29.36
N VAL A 320 9.12 -2.98 -29.00
CA VAL A 320 10.03 -2.56 -27.93
C VAL A 320 9.53 -3.04 -26.57
N LEU A 321 8.22 -2.99 -26.32
CA LEU A 321 7.62 -3.53 -25.10
C LEU A 321 7.79 -5.06 -25.01
N GLN A 322 7.61 -5.79 -26.11
CA GLN A 322 7.89 -7.22 -26.12
C GLN A 322 9.37 -7.52 -25.86
N ASP A 323 10.30 -6.78 -26.47
CA ASP A 323 11.73 -6.98 -26.22
C ASP A 323 12.08 -6.75 -24.74
N ILE A 324 11.52 -5.70 -24.11
CA ILE A 324 11.73 -5.41 -22.68
C ILE A 324 11.16 -6.53 -21.78
N ILE A 325 9.97 -7.04 -22.09
CA ILE A 325 9.35 -8.13 -21.32
C ILE A 325 10.19 -9.40 -21.46
N THR A 326 10.64 -9.72 -22.68
CA THR A 326 11.47 -10.91 -22.94
C THR A 326 12.78 -10.81 -22.18
N GLN A 327 13.41 -9.63 -22.18
CA GLN A 327 14.66 -9.39 -21.46
C GLN A 327 14.51 -9.56 -19.94
N ARG A 328 13.41 -9.06 -19.34
CA ARG A 328 13.16 -9.27 -17.90
C ARG A 328 12.98 -10.74 -17.53
N VAL A 329 12.25 -11.50 -18.35
CA VAL A 329 12.06 -12.94 -18.12
C VAL A 329 13.39 -13.69 -18.17
N GLU A 330 14.27 -13.33 -19.11
CA GLU A 330 15.62 -13.91 -19.19
C GLU A 330 16.49 -13.56 -17.97
N ASP A 331 16.42 -12.31 -17.49
CA ASP A 331 17.17 -11.85 -16.31
C ASP A 331 16.69 -12.55 -15.02
N ASP A 332 15.38 -12.69 -14.84
CA ASP A 332 14.77 -13.39 -13.69
C ASP A 332 15.13 -14.88 -13.72
N GLN A 333 15.07 -15.52 -14.89
CA GLN A 333 15.48 -16.90 -15.05
C GLN A 333 16.98 -17.09 -14.74
N ALA A 334 17.84 -16.17 -15.19
CA ALA A 334 19.27 -16.21 -14.89
C ALA A 334 19.59 -15.92 -13.40
N ALA A 335 18.72 -15.19 -12.70
CA ALA A 335 18.82 -15.00 -11.25
C ALA A 335 18.44 -16.29 -10.50
N GLN A 336 17.35 -16.95 -10.93
CA GLN A 336 16.90 -18.23 -10.39
C GLN A 336 18.00 -19.30 -10.54
N GLU A 337 18.60 -19.43 -11.73
CA GLU A 337 19.68 -20.39 -11.98
C GLU A 337 20.93 -20.12 -11.12
N ARG A 338 21.25 -18.84 -10.86
CA ARG A 338 22.35 -18.46 -9.97
C ARG A 338 22.08 -18.85 -8.52
N HIS A 339 20.84 -18.65 -8.06
CA HIS A 339 20.40 -19.05 -6.74
C HIS A 339 20.48 -20.59 -6.57
N ASP A 340 19.95 -21.34 -7.55
CA ASP A 340 19.98 -22.80 -7.51
C ASP A 340 21.42 -23.36 -7.54
N GLN A 341 22.32 -22.73 -8.32
CA GLN A 341 23.74 -23.07 -8.30
C GLN A 341 24.36 -22.84 -6.92
N GLN A 342 24.07 -21.72 -6.24
CA GLN A 342 24.58 -21.47 -4.90
C GLN A 342 24.08 -22.52 -3.88
N MET A 343 22.80 -22.89 -3.96
CA MET A 343 22.22 -23.92 -3.09
C MET A 343 22.80 -25.31 -3.36
N SER A 344 23.12 -25.63 -4.61
CA SER A 344 23.75 -26.91 -4.97
C SER A 344 25.17 -27.05 -4.42
N VAL A 345 25.92 -25.94 -4.30
CA VAL A 345 27.27 -25.93 -3.74
C VAL A 345 27.24 -26.07 -2.21
N ALA A 346 26.20 -25.52 -1.56
CA ALA A 346 26.03 -25.63 -0.11
C ALA A 346 25.71 -27.06 0.37
N ASN A 347 25.16 -27.91 -0.51
CA ASN A 347 24.78 -29.30 -0.20
C ASN A 347 25.86 -30.35 -0.50
N LEU A 348 27.11 -29.95 -0.75
CA LEU A 348 28.20 -30.92 -0.86
C LEU A 348 28.48 -31.54 0.52
N PRO A 349 28.37 -32.87 0.66
CA PRO A 349 28.60 -33.54 1.93
C PRO A 349 30.03 -33.23 2.39
N LEU A 350 30.19 -32.75 3.63
CA LEU A 350 31.49 -32.65 4.27
C LEU A 350 32.11 -34.06 4.31
N ILE A 351 33.02 -34.33 3.37
CA ILE A 351 33.87 -35.52 3.40
C ILE A 351 34.93 -35.25 4.48
N CYS A 352 34.64 -35.69 5.70
CA CYS A 352 35.60 -35.75 6.81
C CYS A 352 36.44 -37.02 6.77
#